data_AF-A0A1V5WNG9-F1
#
_entry.id   AF-A0A1V5WNG9-F1
#
_cell.length_a   1.000
_cell.length_b   1.000
_cell.length_c   1.000
_cell.angle_alpha   90.00
_cell.angle_beta   90.00
_cell.angle_gamma   90.00
#
_symmetry.space_group_name_H-M   'P 1'
#
loop_
_entity.id
_entity.type
_entity.pdbx_description
1 polymer ?
#
loop_
_entity_poly.entity_id
_entity_poly.type
_entity_poly.pdbx_seq_one_letter_code
_entity_poly.pdbx_strand_id
1 'polypeptide(L)'
;MKYKFIRKGFKSENGNTKWEIGKWQKPIKNLVLCEKGYHCSKTIYQAFSYVQGEILCQVECKGKNLKDTDKEVWENQRVVKAWKWTKKDSVALSIYAAELCIDNFEKVYPNDKRPREAIEAAKKFLKYPTAANRSAAESAAESAARSAAESAAESVAESAAWSAGSARSVAWSAESAAWSAESARSAARSAARSAESAAWSAVSKISKWMDNRLKVLKEIK
;
A
#
# COMPACT_ATOMS: atom_id res chain seq x y z
N MET A 1 -20.36 2.16 8.39
CA MET A 1 -19.38 1.41 9.21
C MET A 1 -17.98 1.98 9.01
N LYS A 2 -17.08 1.79 9.98
CA LYS A 2 -15.67 2.21 9.87
C LYS A 2 -14.76 1.09 10.36
N TYR A 3 -13.49 1.13 9.95
CA TYR A 3 -12.51 0.10 10.23
C TYR A 3 -11.25 0.68 10.85
N LYS A 4 -10.56 -0.14 11.64
CA LYS A 4 -9.20 0.13 12.11
C LYS A 4 -8.45 -1.17 12.33
N PHE A 5 -7.13 -1.09 12.31
CA PHE A 5 -6.28 -2.16 12.82
C PHE A 5 -5.76 -1.81 14.21
N ILE A 6 -5.66 -2.83 15.06
CA ILE A 6 -5.07 -2.75 16.39
C ILE A 6 -4.10 -3.92 16.60
N ARG A 7 -3.23 -3.78 17.59
CA ARG A 7 -2.23 -4.78 17.93
C ARG A 7 -2.77 -5.89 18.81
N LYS A 8 -2.06 -7.02 18.81
CA LYS A 8 -2.28 -8.14 19.73
C LYS A 8 -2.45 -7.65 21.18
N GLY A 9 -3.43 -8.23 21.88
CA GLY A 9 -3.83 -7.78 23.21
C GLY A 9 -4.84 -6.63 23.20
N PHE A 10 -5.50 -6.38 22.06
CA PHE A 10 -6.52 -5.34 21.87
C PHE A 10 -6.00 -3.95 22.24
N LYS A 11 -4.84 -3.56 21.71
CA LYS A 11 -4.22 -2.26 21.97
C LYS A 11 -4.09 -1.43 20.71
N SER A 12 -4.35 -0.13 20.80
CA SER A 12 -3.97 0.78 19.72
C SER A 12 -2.48 0.67 19.42
N GLU A 13 -2.07 0.94 18.17
CA GLU A 13 -0.65 1.00 17.80
C GLU A 13 0.09 2.09 18.57
N ASN A 14 -0.51 3.28 18.58
CA ASN A 14 0.00 4.44 19.28
C ASN A 14 -0.86 4.74 20.51
N GLY A 15 -0.21 5.24 21.56
CA GLY A 15 -0.82 5.52 22.85
C GLY A 15 -1.11 4.25 23.68
N ASN A 16 -1.80 4.42 24.80
CA ASN A 16 -2.06 3.35 25.79
C ASN A 16 -3.52 2.87 25.83
N THR A 17 -4.28 3.06 24.74
CA THR A 17 -5.68 2.63 24.70
C THR A 17 -5.79 1.12 24.57
N LYS A 18 -6.43 0.49 25.56
CA LYS A 18 -6.91 -0.89 25.49
C LYS A 18 -8.37 -0.91 25.06
N TRP A 19 -8.71 -1.85 24.19
CA TRP A 19 -10.03 -2.03 23.61
C TRP A 19 -10.71 -3.25 24.21
N GLU A 20 -12.03 -3.17 24.33
CA GLU A 20 -12.89 -4.29 24.63
C GLU A 20 -14.09 -4.21 23.68
N ILE A 21 -14.52 -5.36 23.16
CA ILE A 21 -15.63 -5.41 22.22
C ILE A 21 -16.91 -4.93 22.92
N GLY A 22 -17.65 -4.04 22.27
CA GLY A 22 -18.89 -3.44 22.77
C GLY A 22 -18.72 -2.23 23.67
N LYS A 23 -17.53 -2.00 24.27
CA LYS A 23 -17.31 -0.90 25.22
C LYS A 23 -16.87 0.40 24.54
N TRP A 24 -17.55 1.49 24.91
CA TRP A 24 -17.19 2.84 24.50
C TRP A 24 -15.96 3.34 25.26
N GLN A 25 -15.04 3.95 24.52
CA GLN A 25 -13.92 4.65 25.13
C GLN A 25 -14.36 5.98 25.74
N LYS A 26 -13.53 6.55 26.61
CA LYS A 26 -13.77 7.88 27.17
C LYS A 26 -13.64 8.95 26.07
N PRO A 27 -14.53 9.97 26.02
CA PRO A 27 -14.41 11.05 25.05
C PRO A 27 -13.06 11.77 25.11
N ILE A 28 -12.44 12.02 23.95
CA ILE A 28 -11.22 12.82 23.82
C ILE A 28 -11.58 14.22 23.32
N LYS A 29 -11.20 15.25 24.08
CA LYS A 29 -11.34 16.66 23.71
C LYS A 29 -10.13 17.17 22.90
N ASN A 30 -10.34 18.25 22.16
CA ASN A 30 -9.32 18.93 21.35
C ASN A 30 -8.67 17.96 20.36
N LEU A 31 -9.48 17.46 19.42
CA LEU A 31 -9.05 16.53 18.40
C LEU A 31 -7.99 17.17 17.50
N VAL A 32 -7.00 16.37 17.11
CA VAL A 32 -5.98 16.75 16.14
C VAL A 32 -5.87 15.59 15.16
N LEU A 33 -6.03 15.88 13.86
CA LEU A 33 -5.92 14.87 12.82
C LEU A 33 -4.52 14.21 12.89
N CYS A 34 -4.46 12.90 12.68
CA CYS A 34 -3.23 12.07 12.83
C CYS A 34 -2.65 11.95 14.25
N GLU A 35 -2.88 12.90 15.15
CA GLU A 35 -2.20 12.94 16.46
C GLU A 35 -3.09 12.55 17.63
N LYS A 36 -4.32 13.08 17.70
CA LYS A 36 -5.13 13.03 18.92
C LYS A 36 -6.60 12.73 18.67
N GLY A 37 -7.01 11.56 19.16
CA GLY A 37 -8.38 11.05 19.13
C GLY A 37 -8.39 9.58 18.74
N TYR A 38 -9.57 9.07 18.37
CA TYR A 38 -9.72 7.69 17.93
C TYR A 38 -9.76 7.60 16.40
N HIS A 39 -8.65 7.18 15.80
CA HIS A 39 -8.51 7.07 14.35
C HIS A 39 -9.18 5.81 13.79
N CYS A 40 -9.73 5.96 12.60
CA CYS A 40 -10.32 4.89 11.79
C CYS A 40 -10.44 5.36 10.32
N SER A 41 -10.78 4.43 9.43
CA SER A 41 -11.01 4.71 8.02
C SER A 41 -12.33 4.11 7.55
N LYS A 42 -12.80 4.56 6.38
CA LYS A 42 -14.06 4.08 5.79
C LYS A 42 -13.93 2.66 5.23
N THR A 43 -12.76 2.33 4.66
CA THR A 43 -12.48 1.01 4.08
C THR A 43 -11.39 0.28 4.86
N ILE A 44 -11.35 -1.05 4.71
CA ILE A 44 -10.31 -1.90 5.31
C ILE A 44 -8.94 -1.56 4.73
N TYR A 45 -8.86 -1.32 3.42
CA TYR A 45 -7.63 -0.93 2.73
C TYR A 45 -7.02 0.35 3.33
N GLN A 46 -7.83 1.38 3.49
CA GLN A 46 -7.38 2.64 4.10
C GLN A 46 -6.96 2.43 5.57
N ALA A 47 -7.70 1.63 6.34
CA ALA A 47 -7.29 1.32 7.71
C ALA A 47 -5.92 0.60 7.75
N PHE A 48 -5.68 -0.30 6.79
CA PHE A 48 -4.45 -1.08 6.69
C PHE A 48 -3.25 -0.25 6.19
N SER A 49 -3.46 0.75 5.34
CA SER A 49 -2.38 1.64 4.88
C SER A 49 -1.78 2.46 6.01
N TYR A 50 -2.56 2.74 7.05
CA TYR A 50 -2.08 3.43 8.26
C TYR A 50 -1.53 2.50 9.33
N VAL A 51 -2.21 1.39 9.62
CA VAL A 51 -1.77 0.43 10.64
C VAL A 51 -1.88 -0.98 10.10
N GLN A 52 -0.74 -1.65 9.95
CA GLN A 52 -0.66 -3.05 9.54
C GLN A 52 -0.66 -3.95 10.79
N GLY A 53 -1.79 -3.97 11.51
CA GLY A 53 -1.96 -4.68 12.79
C GLY A 53 -2.41 -6.14 12.65
N GLU A 54 -2.47 -6.86 13.78
CA GLU A 54 -2.86 -8.28 13.83
C GLU A 54 -4.37 -8.49 14.09
N ILE A 55 -5.10 -7.41 14.37
CA ILE A 55 -6.54 -7.46 14.62
C ILE A 55 -7.21 -6.37 13.79
N LEU A 56 -8.06 -6.79 12.86
CA LEU A 56 -8.97 -5.89 12.14
C LEU A 56 -10.22 -5.68 12.99
N CYS A 57 -10.62 -4.43 13.21
CA CYS A 57 -11.81 -4.08 13.94
C CYS A 57 -12.80 -3.30 13.07
N GLN A 58 -14.07 -3.64 13.19
CA GLN A 58 -15.18 -2.78 12.80
C GLN A 58 -15.56 -1.93 14.01
N VAL A 59 -15.67 -0.63 13.79
CA VAL A 59 -15.90 0.35 14.86
C VAL A 59 -17.11 1.23 14.60
N GLU A 60 -17.70 1.66 15.71
CA GLU A 60 -18.67 2.74 15.75
C GLU A 60 -18.03 3.97 16.38
N CYS A 61 -18.43 5.15 15.91
CA CYS A 61 -17.88 6.42 16.38
C CYS A 61 -19.02 7.41 16.61
N LYS A 62 -18.85 8.31 17.59
CA LYS A 62 -19.80 9.38 17.88
C LYS A 62 -19.08 10.61 18.44
N GLY A 63 -19.82 11.72 18.51
CA GLY A 63 -19.28 13.01 18.96
C GLY A 63 -18.56 13.76 17.86
N LYS A 64 -17.70 14.71 18.27
CA LYS A 64 -16.91 15.53 17.34
C LYS A 64 -15.95 14.64 16.53
N ASN A 65 -15.66 15.08 15.32
CA ASN A 65 -14.71 14.41 14.44
C ASN A 65 -13.98 15.42 13.56
N LEU A 66 -12.80 15.02 13.09
CA LEU A 66 -12.09 15.64 11.98
C LEU A 66 -11.87 14.55 10.93
N LYS A 67 -12.00 14.92 9.65
CA LYS A 67 -11.91 13.99 8.52
C LYS A 67 -10.92 14.50 7.49
N ASP A 68 -10.27 13.54 6.85
CA ASP A 68 -9.48 13.70 5.65
C ASP A 68 -10.07 12.82 4.55
N THR A 69 -9.41 12.78 3.40
CA THR A 69 -9.72 11.95 2.24
C THR A 69 -9.85 10.46 2.57
N ASP A 70 -8.93 9.89 3.37
CA ASP A 70 -8.85 8.45 3.63
C ASP A 70 -8.81 8.05 5.12
N LYS A 71 -8.83 9.03 6.02
CA LYS A 71 -8.79 8.82 7.48
C LYS A 71 -9.73 9.76 8.21
N GLU A 72 -10.19 9.31 9.37
CA GLU A 72 -11.01 10.10 10.27
C GLU A 72 -10.51 9.92 11.71
N VAL A 73 -10.62 10.98 12.51
CA VAL A 73 -10.36 10.95 13.95
C VAL A 73 -11.62 11.38 14.71
N TRP A 74 -11.97 10.62 15.75
CA TRP A 74 -13.22 10.78 16.48
C TRP A 74 -13.01 10.99 17.97
N GLU A 75 -13.91 11.77 18.58
CA GLU A 75 -13.98 12.01 20.02
C GLU A 75 -14.25 10.71 20.80
N ASN A 76 -15.14 9.85 20.30
CA ASN A 76 -15.50 8.61 20.98
C ASN A 76 -15.66 7.47 19.97
N GLN A 77 -15.18 6.28 20.34
CA GLN A 77 -15.18 5.09 19.49
C GLN A 77 -15.37 3.83 20.34
N ARG A 78 -16.01 2.81 19.76
CA ARG A 78 -16.00 1.43 20.28
C ARG A 78 -15.71 0.42 19.19
N VAL A 79 -15.12 -0.71 19.57
CA VAL A 79 -15.03 -1.89 18.71
C VAL A 79 -16.35 -2.63 18.78
N VAL A 80 -16.95 -2.94 17.64
CA VAL A 80 -18.21 -3.69 17.54
C VAL A 80 -17.96 -5.14 17.13
N LYS A 81 -17.01 -5.36 16.23
CA LYS A 81 -16.53 -6.68 15.80
C LYS A 81 -15.03 -6.65 15.60
N ALA A 82 -14.38 -7.79 15.79
CA ALA A 82 -12.94 -7.93 15.59
C ALA A 82 -12.62 -9.26 14.91
N TRP A 83 -11.59 -9.27 14.06
CA TRP A 83 -11.13 -10.45 13.34
C TRP A 83 -9.62 -10.58 13.45
N LYS A 84 -9.14 -11.83 13.52
CA LYS A 84 -7.70 -12.09 13.46
C LYS A 84 -7.19 -11.80 12.05
N TRP A 85 -6.18 -10.94 11.96
CA TRP A 85 -5.39 -10.72 10.75
C TRP A 85 -4.00 -11.34 10.94
N THR A 86 -3.72 -12.41 10.21
CA THR A 86 -2.51 -13.21 10.38
C THR A 86 -1.44 -12.85 9.36
N LYS A 87 -0.20 -13.28 9.59
CA LYS A 87 0.87 -13.16 8.59
C LYS A 87 0.48 -13.79 7.24
N LYS A 88 -0.31 -14.87 7.24
CA LYS A 88 -0.81 -15.50 6.01
C LYS A 88 -1.75 -14.57 5.24
N ASP A 89 -2.57 -13.78 5.93
CA ASP A 89 -3.47 -12.80 5.31
C ASP A 89 -2.67 -11.68 4.64
N SER A 90 -1.65 -11.15 5.33
CA SER A 90 -0.73 -10.16 4.75
C SER A 90 0.03 -10.71 3.54
N VAL A 91 0.54 -11.95 3.60
CA VAL A 91 1.24 -12.57 2.47
C VAL A 91 0.30 -12.77 1.28
N ALA A 92 -0.93 -13.25 1.52
CA ALA A 92 -1.92 -13.40 0.46
C ALA A 92 -2.27 -12.06 -0.21
N LEU A 93 -2.41 -11.00 0.59
CA LEU A 93 -2.61 -9.64 0.09
C LEU A 93 -1.42 -9.16 -0.76
N SER A 94 -0.19 -9.38 -0.30
CA SER A 94 1.03 -9.01 -1.04
C SER A 94 1.15 -9.74 -2.36
N ILE A 95 0.86 -11.05 -2.40
CA ILE A 95 0.83 -11.84 -3.63
C ILE A 95 -0.21 -11.26 -4.60
N TYR A 96 -1.44 -11.05 -4.12
CA TYR A 96 -2.50 -10.50 -4.95
C TYR A 96 -2.13 -9.13 -5.52
N ALA A 97 -1.56 -8.24 -4.71
CA ALA A 97 -1.11 -6.92 -5.16
C ALA A 97 0.01 -7.00 -6.19
N ALA A 98 0.99 -7.89 -6.00
CA ALA A 98 2.09 -8.10 -6.95
C ALA A 98 1.61 -8.70 -8.28
N GLU A 99 0.65 -9.62 -8.25
CA GLU A 99 0.04 -10.19 -9.45
C GLU A 99 -0.75 -9.18 -10.28
N LEU A 100 -1.26 -8.10 -9.66
CA LEU A 100 -1.94 -7.03 -10.41
C LEU A 100 -0.99 -6.20 -11.28
N CYS A 101 0.31 -6.19 -10.98
CA CYS A 101 1.30 -5.36 -11.68
C CYS A 101 2.37 -6.14 -12.43
N ILE A 102 2.57 -7.42 -12.14
CA ILE A 102 3.66 -8.24 -12.70
C ILE A 102 3.67 -8.28 -14.23
N ASP A 103 2.51 -8.33 -14.88
CA ASP A 103 2.43 -8.37 -16.34
C ASP A 103 2.92 -7.07 -17.00
N ASN A 104 2.78 -5.93 -16.31
CA ASN A 104 3.34 -4.67 -16.80
C ASN A 104 4.87 -4.66 -16.66
N PHE A 105 5.39 -5.21 -15.57
CA PHE A 105 6.83 -5.35 -15.36
C PHE A 105 7.46 -6.26 -16.43
N GLU A 106 6.88 -7.44 -16.67
CA GLU A 106 7.42 -8.41 -17.63
C GLU A 106 7.34 -7.96 -19.09
N LYS A 107 6.43 -7.03 -19.42
CA LYS A 107 6.43 -6.41 -20.76
C LYS A 107 7.65 -5.53 -21.00
N VAL A 108 8.12 -4.83 -19.96
CA VAL A 108 9.27 -3.91 -20.04
C VAL A 108 10.58 -4.67 -19.82
N TYR A 109 10.58 -5.62 -18.89
CA TYR A 109 11.75 -6.41 -18.50
C TYR A 109 11.50 -7.91 -18.66
N PRO A 110 11.31 -8.42 -19.88
CA PRO A 110 10.90 -9.81 -20.12
C PRO A 110 11.92 -10.85 -19.62
N ASN A 111 13.19 -10.47 -19.53
CA ASN A 111 14.27 -11.35 -19.09
C ASN A 111 14.51 -11.32 -17.57
N ASP A 112 13.95 -10.33 -16.84
CA ASP A 112 14.09 -10.28 -15.39
C ASP A 112 12.99 -11.11 -14.72
N LYS A 113 13.37 -12.30 -14.25
CA LYS A 113 12.45 -13.24 -13.60
C LYS A 113 12.34 -13.05 -12.09
N ARG A 114 13.17 -12.20 -11.48
CA ARG A 114 13.24 -12.08 -10.01
C ARG A 114 11.90 -11.71 -9.36
N PRO A 115 11.09 -10.77 -9.91
CA PRO A 115 9.78 -10.47 -9.31
C PRO A 115 8.80 -11.64 -9.41
N ARG A 116 8.79 -12.37 -10.53
CA ARG A 116 7.94 -13.56 -10.71
C ARG A 116 8.37 -14.67 -9.75
N GLU A 117 9.66 -14.92 -9.62
CA GLU A 117 10.22 -15.89 -8.67
C GLU A 117 9.89 -15.52 -7.22
N ALA A 118 9.93 -14.24 -6.84
CA ALA A 118 9.52 -13.78 -5.52
C ALA A 118 8.03 -14.03 -5.25
N ILE A 119 7.16 -13.81 -6.23
CA ILE A 119 5.72 -14.12 -6.14
C ILE A 119 5.52 -15.63 -5.94
N GLU A 120 6.18 -16.47 -6.74
CA GLU A 120 6.05 -17.93 -6.64
C GLU A 120 6.62 -18.49 -5.31
N ALA A 121 7.72 -17.92 -4.82
CA ALA A 121 8.25 -18.26 -3.50
C ALA A 121 7.29 -17.86 -2.37
N ALA A 122 6.64 -16.68 -2.46
CA ALA A 122 5.62 -16.26 -1.52
C ALA A 122 4.38 -17.17 -1.55
N LYS A 123 3.93 -17.60 -2.73
CA LYS A 123 2.85 -18.60 -2.88
C LYS A 123 3.22 -19.94 -2.24
N LYS A 124 4.46 -20.41 -2.46
CA LYS A 124 4.98 -21.64 -1.87
C LYS A 124 5.01 -21.56 -0.34
N PHE A 125 5.47 -20.44 0.23
CA PHE A 125 5.42 -20.19 1.67
C PHE A 125 3.98 -20.16 2.19
N LEU A 126 3.05 -19.51 1.48
CA LEU A 126 1.65 -19.43 1.90
C LEU A 126 1.00 -20.82 1.97
N LYS A 127 1.29 -21.69 0.98
CA LYS A 127 0.82 -23.08 0.94
C LYS A 127 1.51 -23.96 1.97
N TYR A 128 2.82 -23.81 2.14
CA TYR A 128 3.67 -24.64 3.01
C TYR A 128 4.63 -23.75 3.82
N PRO A 129 4.23 -23.25 5.01
CA PRO A 129 5.00 -22.26 5.77
C PRO A 129 6.15 -22.87 6.58
N THR A 130 7.05 -23.58 5.91
CA THR A 130 8.28 -24.14 6.51
C THR A 130 9.36 -23.06 6.66
N ALA A 131 10.35 -23.30 7.52
CA ALA A 131 11.50 -22.41 7.65
C ALA A 131 12.24 -22.23 6.32
N ALA A 132 12.47 -23.33 5.58
CA ALA A 132 13.09 -23.29 4.27
C ALA A 132 12.32 -22.44 3.25
N ASN A 133 10.99 -22.59 3.18
CA ASN A 133 10.18 -21.79 2.26
C ASN A 133 10.11 -20.31 2.66
N ARG A 134 10.18 -20.01 3.96
CA ARG A 134 10.30 -18.64 4.45
C ARG A 134 11.61 -18.00 3.98
N SER A 135 12.75 -18.65 4.23
CA SER A 135 14.06 -18.15 3.83
C SER A 135 14.15 -17.99 2.30
N ALA A 136 13.62 -18.95 1.53
CA ALA A 136 13.56 -18.83 0.07
C ALA A 136 12.73 -17.62 -0.39
N ALA A 137 11.58 -17.37 0.23
CA ALA A 137 10.75 -16.21 -0.08
C ALA A 137 11.42 -14.89 0.30
N GLU A 138 12.11 -14.84 1.45
CA GLU A 138 12.87 -13.67 1.89
C GLU A 138 14.03 -13.37 0.93
N SER A 139 14.83 -14.37 0.56
CA SER A 139 15.93 -14.21 -0.40
C SER A 139 15.46 -13.79 -1.79
N ALA A 140 14.37 -14.37 -2.29
CA ALA A 140 13.81 -13.99 -3.58
C ALA A 140 13.28 -12.54 -3.57
N ALA A 141 12.58 -12.15 -2.49
CA ALA A 141 12.10 -10.79 -2.32
C ALA A 141 13.26 -9.78 -2.22
N GLU A 142 14.32 -10.12 -1.49
CA GLU A 142 15.51 -9.27 -1.37
C GLU A 142 16.25 -9.11 -2.70
N SER A 143 16.42 -10.19 -3.47
CA SER A 143 17.02 -10.16 -4.81
C SER A 143 16.23 -9.25 -5.75
N ALA A 144 14.90 -9.39 -5.78
CA ALA A 144 14.03 -8.53 -6.59
C ALA A 144 14.11 -7.06 -6.15
N ALA A 145 14.14 -6.80 -4.84
CA ALA A 145 14.21 -5.45 -4.29
C ALA A 145 15.55 -4.76 -4.58
N ARG A 146 16.69 -5.45 -4.42
CA ARG A 146 18.01 -4.90 -4.75
C ARG A 146 18.12 -4.54 -6.22
N SER A 147 17.65 -5.41 -7.10
CA SER A 147 17.66 -5.09 -8.53
C SER A 147 16.81 -3.88 -8.87
N ALA A 148 15.62 -3.78 -8.30
CA ALA A 148 14.75 -2.65 -8.57
C ALA A 148 15.43 -1.33 -8.13
N ALA A 149 16.16 -1.35 -7.01
CA ALA A 149 16.93 -0.21 -6.54
C ALA A 149 18.11 0.13 -7.47
N GLU A 150 18.84 -0.87 -7.95
CA GLU A 150 19.94 -0.69 -8.91
C GLU A 150 19.46 -0.09 -10.23
N SER A 151 18.41 -0.68 -10.83
CA SER A 151 17.85 -0.17 -12.10
C SER A 151 17.25 1.24 -11.95
N ALA A 152 16.66 1.57 -10.80
CA ALA A 152 16.19 2.93 -10.52
C ALA A 152 17.37 3.93 -10.48
N ALA A 153 18.48 3.56 -9.82
CA ALA A 153 19.67 4.39 -9.75
C ALA A 153 20.32 4.60 -11.14
N GLU A 154 20.39 3.55 -11.96
CA GLU A 154 20.88 3.63 -13.34
C GLU A 154 20.02 4.56 -14.20
N SER A 155 18.69 4.45 -14.11
CA SER A 155 17.78 5.32 -14.88
C SER A 155 17.93 6.80 -14.54
N VAL A 156 18.20 7.12 -13.27
CA VAL A 156 18.46 8.50 -12.81
C VAL A 156 19.79 8.99 -13.35
N ALA A 157 20.82 8.15 -13.33
CA ALA A 157 22.14 8.49 -13.87
C ALA A 157 22.10 8.69 -15.40
N GLU A 158 21.37 7.86 -16.13
CA GLU A 158 21.22 7.96 -17.59
C GLU A 158 20.43 9.22 -17.98
N SER A 159 19.33 9.51 -17.27
CA SER A 159 18.57 10.76 -17.46
C SER A 159 19.41 12.01 -17.18
N ALA A 160 20.27 11.97 -16.15
CA ALA A 160 21.21 13.05 -15.86
C ALA A 160 22.28 13.21 -16.97
N ALA A 161 22.79 12.09 -17.51
CA ALA A 161 23.75 12.10 -18.61
C ALA A 161 23.14 12.64 -19.92
N TRP A 162 21.91 12.24 -20.25
CA TRP A 162 21.17 12.74 -21.41
C TRP A 162 20.84 14.23 -21.31
N SER A 163 20.49 14.70 -20.10
CA SER A 163 20.27 16.13 -19.82
C SER A 163 21.55 16.94 -19.99
N ALA A 164 22.70 16.40 -19.59
CA ALA A 164 24.00 17.04 -19.78
C ALA A 164 24.44 17.07 -21.27
N GLY A 165 24.13 16.02 -22.04
CA GLY A 165 24.42 15.95 -23.47
C GLY A 165 23.59 16.93 -24.33
N SER A 166 22.33 17.17 -23.95
CA SER A 166 21.41 18.06 -24.67
C SER A 166 21.72 19.56 -24.50
N ALA A 167 22.51 19.93 -23.49
CA ALA A 167 22.94 21.32 -23.25
C ALA A 167 24.07 21.77 -24.20
N ARG A 168 24.61 20.89 -25.06
CA ARG A 168 25.86 21.12 -25.82
C ARG A 168 25.68 21.48 -27.30
N SER A 169 24.46 21.56 -27.84
CA SER A 169 24.23 21.90 -29.26
C SER A 169 23.34 23.14 -29.42
N VAL A 170 23.92 24.25 -29.88
CA VAL A 170 23.13 25.43 -30.29
C VAL A 170 23.64 25.98 -31.61
N ALA A 171 22.79 25.89 -32.63
CA ALA A 171 22.34 26.99 -33.50
C ALA A 171 21.65 26.37 -34.72
N TRP A 172 20.33 26.16 -34.59
CA TRP A 172 19.30 25.79 -35.59
C TRP A 172 18.37 24.77 -34.94
N SER A 173 17.48 25.19 -34.02
CA SER A 173 16.29 24.43 -33.58
C SER A 173 15.60 25.08 -32.36
N ALA A 174 15.47 26.41 -32.25
CA ALA A 174 14.73 26.97 -31.11
C ALA A 174 13.23 26.60 -31.17
N GLU A 175 12.63 26.67 -32.36
CA GLU A 175 11.22 26.32 -32.59
C GLU A 175 11.00 24.80 -32.58
N SER A 176 11.83 24.03 -33.29
CA SER A 176 11.78 22.56 -33.24
C SER A 176 12.04 22.01 -31.83
N ALA A 177 12.90 22.64 -31.03
CA ALA A 177 13.08 22.29 -29.62
C ALA A 177 11.86 22.60 -28.77
N ALA A 178 11.16 23.72 -29.01
CA ALA A 178 9.94 24.06 -28.28
C ALA A 178 8.80 23.07 -28.58
N TRP A 179 8.58 22.72 -29.85
CA TRP A 179 7.59 21.70 -30.25
C TRP A 179 7.95 20.30 -29.73
N SER A 180 9.23 19.94 -29.75
CA SER A 180 9.71 18.67 -29.18
C SER A 180 9.54 18.64 -27.66
N ALA A 181 9.79 19.75 -26.96
CA ALA A 181 9.60 19.87 -25.52
C ALA A 181 8.12 19.78 -25.12
N GLU A 182 7.20 20.41 -25.86
CA GLU A 182 5.77 20.32 -25.57
C GLU A 182 5.20 18.92 -25.88
N SER A 183 5.69 18.28 -26.95
CA SER A 183 5.34 16.89 -27.27
C SER A 183 5.83 15.93 -26.19
N ALA A 184 7.07 16.09 -25.71
CA ALA A 184 7.62 15.31 -24.61
C ALA A 184 6.83 15.54 -23.31
N ARG A 185 6.46 16.79 -23.01
CA ARG A 185 5.64 17.15 -21.83
C ARG A 185 4.25 16.51 -21.90
N SER A 186 3.63 16.51 -23.08
CA SER A 186 2.32 15.91 -23.31
C SER A 186 2.38 14.38 -23.19
N ALA A 187 3.42 13.74 -23.75
CA ALA A 187 3.67 12.31 -23.57
C ALA A 187 3.89 11.94 -22.10
N ALA A 188 4.70 12.71 -21.37
CA ALA A 188 4.94 12.50 -19.94
C ALA A 188 3.67 12.65 -19.10
N ARG A 189 2.85 13.68 -19.38
CA ARG A 189 1.54 13.87 -18.72
C ARG A 189 0.58 12.71 -19.02
N SER A 190 0.54 12.24 -20.27
CA SER A 190 -0.28 11.10 -20.67
C SER A 190 0.14 9.84 -19.92
N ALA A 191 1.45 9.54 -19.91
CA ALA A 191 2.01 8.42 -19.16
C ALA A 191 1.69 8.50 -17.66
N ALA A 192 1.81 9.69 -17.06
CA ALA A 192 1.47 9.91 -15.65
C ALA A 192 -0.01 9.65 -15.35
N ARG A 193 -0.93 10.11 -16.22
CA ARG A 193 -2.38 9.86 -16.07
C ARG A 193 -2.73 8.38 -16.27
N SER A 194 -2.09 7.70 -17.21
CA SER A 194 -2.24 6.26 -17.40
C SER A 194 -1.75 5.49 -16.18
N ALA A 195 -0.61 5.87 -15.61
CA ALA A 195 -0.09 5.29 -14.37
C ALA A 195 -1.03 5.52 -13.19
N GLU A 196 -1.56 6.73 -13.03
CA GLU A 196 -2.54 7.07 -12.00
C GLU A 196 -3.83 6.25 -12.13
N SER A 197 -4.37 6.14 -13.35
CA SER A 197 -5.55 5.31 -13.61
C SER A 197 -5.31 3.83 -13.31
N ALA A 198 -4.14 3.30 -13.66
CA ALA A 198 -3.76 1.94 -13.34
C ALA A 198 -3.63 1.73 -11.82
N ALA A 199 -3.05 2.70 -11.09
CA ALA A 199 -2.95 2.67 -9.64
C ALA A 199 -4.34 2.67 -8.98
N TRP A 200 -5.26 3.53 -9.42
CA TRP A 200 -6.64 3.55 -8.91
C TRP A 200 -7.38 2.23 -9.15
N SER A 201 -7.21 1.65 -10.35
CA SER A 201 -7.76 0.32 -10.67
C SER A 201 -7.23 -0.77 -9.73
N ALA A 202 -5.93 -0.75 -9.44
CA ALA A 202 -5.31 -1.69 -8.51
C ALA A 202 -5.83 -1.50 -7.06
N VAL A 203 -5.92 -0.25 -6.58
CA VAL A 203 -6.45 0.08 -5.25
C VAL A 203 -7.90 -0.40 -5.08
N SER A 204 -8.73 -0.23 -6.11
CA SER A 204 -10.11 -0.71 -6.12
C SER A 204 -10.18 -2.24 -6.01
N LYS A 205 -9.37 -2.95 -6.80
CA LYS A 205 -9.27 -4.42 -6.75
C LYS A 205 -8.78 -4.92 -5.39
N ILE A 206 -7.77 -4.27 -4.81
CA ILE A 206 -7.25 -4.59 -3.47
C ILE A 206 -8.33 -4.38 -2.40
N SER A 207 -9.04 -3.24 -2.45
CA SER A 207 -10.13 -2.95 -1.49
C SER A 207 -11.20 -4.05 -1.56
N LYS A 208 -11.63 -4.42 -2.77
CA LYS A 208 -12.60 -5.51 -2.98
C LYS A 208 -12.09 -6.87 -2.51
N TRP A 209 -10.79 -7.14 -2.70
CA TRP A 209 -10.17 -8.36 -2.19
C TRP A 209 -10.23 -8.41 -0.66
N MET A 210 -9.92 -7.30 0.03
CA MET A 210 -9.95 -7.23 1.49
C MET A 210 -11.38 -7.38 2.05
N ASP A 211 -12.37 -6.79 1.40
CA ASP A 211 -13.79 -6.97 1.77
C ASP A 211 -14.24 -8.43 1.64
N ASN A 212 -13.77 -9.13 0.59
CA ASN A 212 -14.01 -10.57 0.45
C ASN A 212 -13.22 -11.38 1.48
N ARG A 213 -11.99 -10.97 1.80
CA ARG A 213 -11.15 -11.65 2.79
C ARG A 213 -11.79 -11.62 4.16
N LEU A 214 -12.41 -10.50 4.55
CA LEU A 214 -13.12 -10.36 5.83
C LEU A 214 -14.13 -11.50 6.08
N LYS A 215 -14.83 -11.97 5.04
CA LYS A 215 -15.87 -13.01 5.13
C LYS A 215 -15.33 -14.37 5.59
N VAL A 216 -14.04 -14.61 5.42
CA VAL A 216 -13.38 -15.88 5.79
C VAL A 216 -12.42 -15.72 6.97
N LEU A 217 -12.26 -14.49 7.50
CA LEU A 217 -11.43 -14.27 8.68
C LEU A 217 -12.11 -14.84 9.93
N LYS A 218 -11.29 -15.35 10.85
CA LYS A 218 -11.77 -15.81 12.15
C LYS A 218 -12.16 -14.61 13.02
N GLU A 219 -13.46 -14.46 13.26
CA GLU A 219 -13.99 -13.48 14.21
C GLU A 219 -13.51 -13.80 15.64
N ILE A 220 -13.16 -12.76 16.38
CA ILE A 220 -12.79 -12.81 17.78
C ILE A 220 -14.05 -12.45 18.57
N LYS A 221 -14.49 -13.38 19.43
CA LYS A 221 -15.60 -13.19 20.35
C LYS A 221 -15.09 -12.64 21.68
#